data_AF-A0AAI8UZS8-F1
#
_entry.id   AF-A0AAI8UZS8-F1
#
_cell.length_a   1.000
_cell.length_b   1.000
_cell.length_c   1.000
_cell.angle_alpha   90.00
_cell.angle_beta   90.00
_cell.angle_gamma   90.00
#
_symmetry.space_group_name_H-M   'P 1'
#
loop_
_entity.id
_entity.type
_entity.pdbx_description
1 polymer ?
#
loop_
_entity_poly.entity_id
_entity_poly.type
_entity_poly.pdbx_seq_one_letter_code
_entity_poly.pdbx_strand_id
1 'polypeptide(L)'
;MKIPKSFTRRHPSTNTAACQEIRRDACRVLRRVAGDMALRPRDFTIREHRQRRREVDVFALHTDSLLVEIKHPAGAEGGVLMSYRTCRNREDLTGGRENAVAVESLASDQGYANLVATLRVVAGRRG
;
A
#
# COMPACT_ATOMS: atom_id res chain seq x y z
N MET A 1 -2.07 -2.43 -14.13
CA MET A 1 -1.06 -3.16 -13.32
C MET A 1 -1.66 -4.51 -12.94
N LYS A 2 -0.90 -5.62 -12.95
CA LYS A 2 -1.45 -6.93 -12.56
C LYS A 2 -1.45 -7.09 -11.05
N ILE A 3 -2.64 -7.20 -10.44
CA ILE A 3 -2.77 -7.43 -9.00
C ILE A 3 -2.26 -8.84 -8.65
N PRO A 4 -1.42 -8.98 -7.62
CA PRO A 4 -1.00 -10.28 -7.13
C PRO A 4 -2.20 -11.13 -6.66
N LYS A 5 -2.22 -12.42 -6.99
CA LYS A 5 -3.31 -13.32 -6.57
C LYS A 5 -3.42 -13.41 -5.05
N SER A 6 -2.31 -13.22 -4.34
CA SER A 6 -2.23 -13.18 -2.87
C SER A 6 -3.10 -12.08 -2.26
N PHE A 7 -3.44 -11.03 -3.00
CA PHE A 7 -4.27 -9.91 -2.52
C PHE A 7 -5.76 -10.24 -2.52
N THR A 8 -6.18 -11.15 -3.40
CA THR A 8 -7.58 -11.54 -3.58
C THR A 8 -7.89 -12.93 -3.02
N ARG A 9 -6.85 -13.73 -2.73
CA ARG A 9 -7.01 -15.10 -2.24
C ARG A 9 -7.24 -15.09 -0.74
N ARG A 10 -8.30 -15.79 -0.32
CA ARG A 10 -8.66 -15.95 1.09
C ARG A 10 -7.68 -16.91 1.75
N HIS A 11 -7.08 -16.47 2.85
CA HIS A 11 -6.20 -17.30 3.66
C HIS A 11 -6.51 -17.10 5.15
N PRO A 12 -6.55 -18.18 5.94
CA PRO A 12 -6.61 -18.04 7.39
C PRO A 12 -5.32 -17.37 7.89
N SER A 13 -5.43 -16.52 8.91
CA SER A 13 -4.30 -15.79 9.50
C SER A 13 -3.19 -16.69 10.06
N THR A 14 -3.49 -17.98 10.28
CA THR A 14 -2.55 -19.00 10.73
C THR A 14 -1.64 -19.56 9.62
N ASN A 15 -1.94 -19.26 8.34
CA ASN A 15 -1.12 -19.72 7.22
C ASN A 15 0.09 -18.80 6.99
N THR A 16 1.20 -19.14 7.65
CA THR A 16 2.45 -18.37 7.60
C THR A 16 3.03 -18.23 6.18
N ALA A 17 2.86 -19.23 5.31
CA ALA A 17 3.32 -19.17 3.93
C ALA A 17 2.54 -18.13 3.10
N ALA A 18 1.22 -18.10 3.26
CA ALA A 18 0.37 -17.10 2.62
C ALA A 18 0.68 -15.67 3.10
N CYS A 19 0.93 -15.48 4.40
CA CYS A 19 1.34 -14.18 4.94
C CYS A 19 2.69 -13.73 4.36
N GLN A 20 3.66 -14.64 4.19
CA GLN A 20 4.93 -14.32 3.54
C GLN A 20 4.78 -13.97 2.06
N GLU A 21 3.88 -14.64 1.34
CA GLU A 21 3.55 -14.33 -0.06
C GLU A 21 2.97 -12.92 -0.17
N ILE A 22 1.98 -12.60 0.67
CA ILE A 22 1.35 -11.26 0.73
C ILE A 22 2.38 -10.19 1.05
N ARG A 23 3.29 -10.44 1.99
CA ARG A 23 4.39 -9.52 2.28
C ARG A 23 5.27 -9.24 1.06
N ARG A 24 5.70 -10.29 0.36
CA ARG A 24 6.56 -10.15 -0.82
C ARG A 24 5.86 -9.35 -1.92
N ASP A 25 4.58 -9.65 -2.13
CA ASP A 25 3.76 -8.99 -3.13
C ASP A 25 3.41 -7.54 -2.77
N ALA A 26 3.10 -7.26 -1.50
CA ALA A 26 2.90 -5.90 -0.99
C ALA A 26 4.14 -5.04 -1.19
N CYS A 27 5.32 -5.52 -0.77
CA CYS A 27 6.57 -4.82 -1.01
C CYS A 27 6.85 -4.61 -2.51
N ARG A 28 6.52 -5.58 -3.37
CA ARG A 28 6.68 -5.45 -4.83
C ARG A 28 5.75 -4.39 -5.40
N VAL A 29 4.48 -4.39 -5.00
CA VAL A 29 3.49 -3.38 -5.44
C VAL A 29 3.90 -1.99 -4.98
N LEU A 30 4.32 -1.82 -3.73
CA LEU A 30 4.78 -0.51 -3.22
C LEU A 30 6.03 0.00 -3.94
N ARG A 31 7.00 -0.87 -4.26
CA ARG A 31 8.15 -0.49 -5.09
C ARG A 31 7.75 -0.08 -6.49
N ARG A 32 6.77 -0.77 -7.09
CA ARG A 32 6.24 -0.39 -8.40
C ARG A 32 5.55 0.96 -8.35
N VAL A 33 4.69 1.20 -7.36
CA VAL A 33 4.04 2.50 -7.14
C VAL A 33 5.11 3.60 -6.98
N ALA A 34 6.17 3.35 -6.21
CA ALA A 34 7.27 4.30 -6.07
C ALA A 34 7.97 4.61 -7.40
N GLY A 35 8.26 3.59 -8.20
CA GLY A 35 8.84 3.75 -9.54
C GLY A 35 7.93 4.53 -10.48
N ASP A 36 6.64 4.19 -10.50
CA ASP A 36 5.63 4.84 -11.33
C ASP A 36 5.31 6.26 -10.83
N MET A 37 5.58 6.58 -9.57
CA MET A 37 5.59 7.94 -9.02
C MET A 37 6.91 8.71 -9.26
N ALA A 38 7.87 8.11 -9.97
CA ALA A 38 9.21 8.65 -10.21
C ALA A 38 9.99 9.00 -8.92
N LEU A 39 9.78 8.24 -7.84
CA LEU A 39 10.49 8.43 -6.58
C LEU A 39 11.90 7.87 -6.65
N ARG A 40 12.89 8.63 -6.15
CA ARG A 40 14.24 8.09 -5.97
C ARG A 40 14.27 7.18 -4.74
N PRO A 41 15.17 6.19 -4.65
CA PRO A 41 15.28 5.31 -3.48
C PRO A 41 15.44 6.03 -2.13
N ARG A 42 15.98 7.26 -2.13
CA ARG A 42 16.12 8.11 -0.94
C ARG A 42 14.85 8.88 -0.55
N ASP A 43 13.89 9.00 -1.47
CA ASP A 43 12.67 9.81 -1.31
C ASP A 43 11.55 9.03 -0.62
N PHE A 44 11.75 7.73 -0.41
CA PHE A 44 10.78 6.87 0.24
C PHE A 44 11.44 5.83 1.14
N THR A 45 10.65 5.28 2.05
CA THR A 45 10.98 4.07 2.80
C THR A 45 9.82 3.10 2.68
N ILE A 46 10.13 1.81 2.57
CA ILE A 46 9.11 0.76 2.68
C ILE A 46 9.27 0.12 4.05
N ARG A 47 8.21 0.18 4.86
CA ARG A 47 8.19 -0.36 6.23
C ARG A 47 7.13 -1.44 6.35
N GLU A 48 7.46 -2.49 7.06
CA GLU A 48 6.53 -3.51 7.52
C GLU A 48 6.32 -3.31 9.02
N HIS A 49 5.08 -3.25 9.46
CA HIS A 49 4.77 -3.25 10.87
C HIS A 49 3.49 -4.03 11.15
N ARG A 50 3.48 -4.77 12.25
CA ARG A 50 2.31 -5.51 12.70
C ARG A 50 1.58 -4.73 13.78
N GLN A 51 0.32 -4.39 13.54
CA GLN A 51 -0.55 -3.80 14.55
C GLN A 51 -1.01 -4.90 15.52
N ARG A 52 -0.20 -5.17 16.55
CA ARG A 52 -0.37 -6.29 17.49
C ARG A 52 -1.79 -6.40 18.07
N ARG A 53 -2.43 -5.28 18.40
CA ARG A 53 -3.79 -5.26 18.98
C ARG A 53 -4.89 -5.71 18.03
N ARG A 54 -4.66 -5.63 16.71
CA ARG A 54 -5.64 -5.93 15.66
C ARG A 54 -5.20 -7.09 14.76
N GLU A 55 -4.03 -7.67 15.04
CA GLU A 55 -3.38 -8.69 14.21
C GLU A 55 -3.32 -8.33 12.72
N VAL A 56 -3.13 -7.04 12.41
CA VAL A 56 -3.04 -6.55 11.02
C VAL A 56 -1.57 -6.39 10.64
N ASP A 57 -1.17 -7.04 9.55
CA ASP A 57 0.12 -6.75 8.92
C ASP A 57 -0.04 -5.55 7.99
N VAL A 58 0.79 -4.53 8.20
CA VAL A 58 0.74 -3.28 7.43
C VAL A 58 2.07 -3.08 6.71
N PHE A 59 1.98 -2.91 5.40
CA PHE A 59 3.09 -2.59 4.53
C PHE A 59 2.91 -1.16 4.03
N ALA A 60 3.89 -0.31 4.27
CA ALA A 60 3.76 1.12 4.05
C ALA A 60 4.88 1.64 3.15
N LEU A 61 4.53 2.37 2.09
CA LEU A 61 5.42 3.28 1.37
C LEU A 61 5.28 4.66 2.00
N HIS A 62 6.34 5.14 2.65
CA HIS A 62 6.36 6.43 3.31
C HIS A 62 7.33 7.38 2.63
N THR A 63 6.84 8.56 2.26
CA THR A 63 7.60 9.69 1.72
C THR A 63 7.49 10.88 2.68
N ASP A 64 8.08 12.02 2.33
CA ASP A 64 7.97 13.23 3.16
C ASP A 64 6.58 13.89 3.12
N SER A 65 5.74 13.58 2.13
CA SER A 65 4.41 14.20 1.93
C SER A 65 3.26 13.21 1.78
N LEU A 66 3.55 11.91 1.66
CA LEU A 66 2.58 10.86 1.35
C LEU A 66 2.93 9.56 2.07
N LEU A 67 1.92 8.94 2.68
CA LEU A 67 1.92 7.57 3.16
C LEU A 67 0.92 6.75 2.35
N VAL A 68 1.38 5.63 1.77
CA VAL A 68 0.53 4.63 1.12
C VAL A 68 0.65 3.32 1.89
N GLU A 69 -0.47 2.73 2.29
CA GLU A 69 -0.53 1.52 3.10
C GLU A 69 -1.25 0.40 2.36
N ILE A 70 -0.74 -0.82 2.53
CA ILE A 70 -1.42 -2.08 2.20
C ILE A 70 -1.58 -2.82 3.53
N LYS A 71 -2.81 -3.09 3.93
CA LYS A 71 -3.19 -3.73 5.18
C LYS A 71 -3.72 -5.12 4.89
N HIS A 72 -3.21 -6.10 5.62
CA HIS A 72 -3.72 -7.46 5.63
C HIS A 72 -4.28 -7.74 7.03
N PRO A 73 -5.61 -7.59 7.24
CA PRO A 73 -6.23 -7.92 8.51
C PRO A 73 -6.24 -9.43 8.75
N ALA A 74 -5.99 -9.85 9.98
CA ALA A 74 -6.22 -11.24 10.37
C ALA A 74 -7.69 -11.63 10.12
N GLY A 75 -7.90 -12.76 9.44
CA GLY A 75 -9.24 -13.24 9.12
C GLY A 75 -9.96 -12.45 8.03
N ALA A 76 -9.25 -11.64 7.24
CA ALA A 76 -9.83 -10.96 6.10
C ALA A 76 -10.25 -11.95 5.00
N GLU A 77 -11.48 -12.45 5.11
CA GLU A 77 -12.25 -13.10 4.03
C GLU A 77 -12.26 -12.23 2.74
N GLY A 78 -12.03 -10.92 2.87
CA GLY A 78 -12.04 -9.93 1.79
C GLY A 78 -10.69 -9.59 1.16
N GLY A 79 -9.58 -10.20 1.59
CA GLY A 79 -8.25 -9.91 1.02
C GLY A 79 -7.57 -8.67 1.62
N VAL A 80 -6.63 -8.06 0.89
CA VAL A 80 -5.88 -6.89 1.37
C VAL A 80 -6.66 -5.60 1.15
N LEU A 81 -6.45 -4.64 2.05
CA LEU A 81 -6.97 -3.28 1.92
C LEU A 81 -5.83 -2.34 1.53
N MET A 82 -6.09 -1.38 0.65
CA MET A 82 -5.11 -0.35 0.31
C MET A 82 -5.67 1.02 0.68
N SER A 83 -4.81 1.90 1.20
CA SER A 83 -5.18 3.28 1.49
C SER A 83 -4.00 4.22 1.32
N TYR A 84 -4.27 5.52 1.21
CA TYR A 84 -3.25 6.55 1.24
C TYR A 84 -3.70 7.78 2.03
N ARG A 85 -2.73 8.53 2.55
CA ARG A 85 -2.95 9.81 3.23
C ARG A 85 -1.74 10.71 3.08
N THR A 86 -1.97 12.01 3.16
CA THR A 86 -0.90 13.01 3.18
C THR A 86 -0.26 13.05 4.56
N CYS A 87 1.06 13.03 4.64
CA CYS A 87 1.81 13.20 5.89
C CYS A 87 2.66 14.48 5.82
N ARG A 88 3.11 14.99 6.97
CA ARG A 88 3.99 16.17 7.02
C ARG A 88 5.48 15.81 6.88
N ASN A 89 5.83 14.57 7.21
CA ASN A 89 7.16 13.98 7.11
C ASN A 89 7.05 12.45 7.28
N ARG A 90 8.19 11.74 7.23
CA ARG A 90 8.25 10.27 7.36
C ARG A 90 8.01 9.72 8.78
N GLU A 91 7.87 10.59 9.77
CA GLU A 91 7.57 10.22 11.16
C GLU A 91 6.09 10.44 11.49
N ASP A 92 5.39 11.20 10.65
CA ASP A 92 3.97 11.48 10.80
C ASP A 92 3.12 10.28 10.39
N LEU A 93 2.63 9.56 11.40
CA LEU A 93 1.75 8.40 11.28
C LEU A 93 0.28 8.73 11.53
N THR A 94 -0.08 10.01 11.66
CA THR A 94 -1.45 10.46 12.00
C THR A 94 -1.99 11.54 11.06
N GLY A 95 -1.14 12.12 10.22
CA GLY A 95 -1.50 13.19 9.29
C GLY A 95 -2.44 12.76 8.16
N GLY A 96 -3.28 13.71 7.75
CA GLY A 96 -4.18 13.59 6.61
C GLY A 96 -5.38 12.67 6.83
N ARG A 97 -6.41 12.86 6.01
CA ARG A 97 -7.53 11.91 5.93
C ARG A 97 -7.06 10.61 5.28
N GLU A 98 -7.44 9.48 5.84
CA GLU A 98 -7.24 8.18 5.19
C GLU A 98 -8.21 8.04 4.00
N ASN A 99 -7.66 7.78 2.81
CA ASN A 99 -8.40 7.55 1.59
C ASN A 99 -8.27 6.07 1.21
N ALA A 100 -9.39 5.34 1.26
CA ALA A 100 -9.43 3.95 0.84
C ALA A 100 -9.29 3.84 -0.67
N VAL A 101 -8.53 2.85 -1.12
CA VAL A 101 -8.35 2.50 -2.54
C VAL A 101 -9.00 1.14 -2.75
N ALA A 102 -9.98 1.09 -3.66
CA ALA A 102 -10.56 -0.17 -4.09
C ALA A 102 -9.51 -0.97 -4.84
N VAL A 103 -9.04 -2.08 -4.26
CA VAL A 103 -7.96 -2.89 -4.83
C VAL A 103 -8.36 -3.39 -6.22
N GLU A 104 -9.63 -3.76 -6.43
CA GLU A 104 -10.19 -4.23 -7.70
C GLU A 104 -9.99 -3.22 -8.84
N SER A 105 -10.05 -1.92 -8.54
CA SER A 105 -9.84 -0.86 -9.54
C SER A 105 -8.44 -0.87 -10.14
N LEU A 106 -7.45 -1.36 -9.37
CA LEU A 106 -6.05 -1.45 -9.77
C LEU A 106 -5.78 -2.55 -10.80
N ALA A 107 -6.72 -3.46 -10.99
CA ALA A 107 -6.62 -4.54 -11.96
C ALA A 107 -6.70 -4.02 -13.40
N SER A 108 -7.34 -2.86 -13.58
CA SER A 108 -7.35 -2.15 -14.86
C SER A 108 -6.14 -1.22 -14.97
N ASP A 109 -5.60 -1.08 -16.18
CA ASP A 109 -4.50 -0.14 -16.43
C ASP A 109 -4.94 1.31 -16.21
N GLN A 110 -6.17 1.65 -16.59
CA GLN A 110 -6.74 2.98 -16.36
C GLN A 110 -6.90 3.28 -14.86
N GLY A 111 -7.45 2.36 -14.06
CA GLY A 111 -7.64 2.57 -12.64
C GLY A 111 -6.30 2.72 -11.90
N TYR A 112 -5.30 1.92 -12.28
CA TYR A 112 -3.95 2.09 -11.75
C TYR A 112 -3.30 3.42 -12.16
N ALA A 113 -3.42 3.82 -13.43
CA ALA A 113 -2.90 5.11 -13.90
C ALA A 113 -3.56 6.28 -13.18
N ASN A 114 -4.88 6.24 -12.96
CA ASN A 114 -5.63 7.23 -12.20
C ASN A 114 -5.16 7.32 -10.74
N LEU A 115 -4.89 6.18 -10.10
CA LEU A 115 -4.31 6.16 -8.75
C LEU A 115 -2.95 6.87 -8.76
N VAL A 116 -2.03 6.48 -9.64
CA VAL A 116 -0.68 7.06 -9.69
C VAL A 116 -0.74 8.57 -9.95
N ALA A 117 -1.58 9.02 -10.88
CA ALA A 117 -1.80 10.44 -11.14
C ALA A 117 -2.32 11.18 -9.90
N THR A 118 -3.28 10.58 -9.18
CA THR A 118 -3.80 11.13 -7.92
C THR A 118 -2.69 11.23 -6.87
N LEU A 119 -1.91 10.16 -6.68
CA LEU A 119 -0.81 10.12 -5.71
C LEU A 119 0.27 11.17 -6.02
N ARG A 120 0.60 11.39 -7.29
CA ARG A 120 1.51 12.45 -7.72
C ARG A 120 0.99 13.83 -7.34
N VAL A 121 -0.29 14.11 -7.60
CA VAL A 121 -0.93 15.38 -7.24
C VAL A 121 -0.91 15.61 -5.72
N VAL A 122 -1.35 14.63 -4.92
CA VAL A 122 -1.40 14.79 -3.46
C VAL A 122 -0.01 14.85 -2.83
N ALA A 123 1.00 14.24 -3.46
CA ALA A 123 2.39 14.34 -3.02
C ALA A 123 3.06 15.68 -3.42
N GLY A 124 2.35 16.59 -4.10
CA GLY A 124 2.89 17.86 -4.60
C GLY A 124 3.83 17.68 -5.80
N ARG A 125 3.82 16.52 -6.44
CA ARG A 125 4.67 16.17 -7.59
C ARG A 125 3.87 16.34 -8.87
N ARG A 126 3.79 17.57 -9.41
CA ARG A 126 3.28 17.80 -10.77
C ARG A 126 4.42 17.50 -11.76
N GLY A 127 4.24 16.47 -12.58
CA GLY A 127 5.19 15.99 -13.58
C GLY A 127 4.55 14.99 -14.52
#